data_AF-A0A2Z4UHN9-F1
#
_entry.id   AF-A0A2Z4UHN9-F1
#
_cell.length_a   1.000
_cell.length_b   1.000
_cell.length_c   1.000
_cell.angle_alpha   90.00
_cell.angle_beta   90.00
_cell.angle_gamma   90.00
#
_symmetry.space_group_name_H-M   'P 1'
#
loop_
_entity.id
_entity.type
_entity.pdbx_description
1 polymer ?
#
loop_
_entity_poly.entity_id
_entity_poly.type
_entity_poly.pdbx_seq_one_letter_code
_entity_poly.pdbx_strand_id
1 'polypeptide(L)'
;MIKLILRANLFVLGAAAIGIGLSMLLLGSDATGQFFAALINFFLSDPQELEGMSSPNVDSELRFYSVFWVAYGVIVLRAASSLEENLKLVPIFSGLFFAGGAGRLLSLMTLGHPHPLFILLMIVELVLPLLLIALWAGINRQR
;
A
#
# COMPACT_ATOMS: atom_id res chain seq x y z
N MET A 1 -18.18 7.45 -15.73
CA MET A 1 -18.04 6.36 -14.74
C MET A 1 -16.58 6.02 -14.44
N ILE A 2 -15.75 5.69 -15.44
CA ILE A 2 -14.32 5.31 -15.25
C ILE A 2 -13.50 6.34 -14.45
N LYS A 3 -13.63 7.64 -14.76
CA LYS A 3 -12.97 8.72 -13.98
C LYS A 3 -13.31 8.69 -12.48
N LEU A 4 -14.57 8.40 -12.14
CA LEU A 4 -15.03 8.34 -10.75
C LEU A 4 -14.42 7.13 -10.04
N ILE A 5 -14.38 5.96 -10.71
CA ILE A 5 -13.77 4.74 -10.17
C ILE A 5 -12.28 4.96 -9.92
N LEU A 6 -11.55 5.54 -10.89
CA LEU A 6 -10.13 5.85 -10.71
C LEU A 6 -9.92 6.82 -9.54
N ARG A 7 -10.69 7.91 -9.48
CA ARG A 7 -10.62 8.88 -8.38
C ARG A 7 -10.86 8.22 -7.02
N ALA A 8 -11.88 7.38 -6.90
CA ALA A 8 -12.21 6.69 -5.65
C ALA A 8 -11.07 5.77 -5.20
N ASN A 9 -10.49 4.98 -6.12
CA ASN A 9 -9.38 4.10 -5.80
C ASN A 9 -8.12 4.89 -5.37
N LEU A 10 -7.78 5.98 -6.07
CA LEU A 10 -6.68 6.86 -5.66
C LEU A 10 -6.93 7.48 -4.29
N PHE A 11 -8.17 7.89 -4.01
CA PHE A 11 -8.50 8.46 -2.70
C PHE A 11 -8.33 7.42 -1.59
N VAL A 12 -8.85 6.21 -1.76
CA VAL A 12 -8.71 5.12 -0.79
C VAL A 12 -7.24 4.75 -0.59
N LEU A 13 -6.47 4.58 -1.67
CA LEU A 13 -5.05 4.26 -1.61
C LEU A 13 -4.27 5.35 -0.87
N GLY A 14 -4.49 6.62 -1.21
CA GLY A 14 -3.80 7.74 -0.59
C GLY A 14 -4.14 7.88 0.91
N ALA A 15 -5.42 7.76 1.27
CA ALA A 15 -5.86 7.81 2.67
C ALA A 15 -5.32 6.63 3.49
N ALA A 16 -5.34 5.42 2.93
CA ALA A 16 -4.78 4.24 3.57
C ALA A 16 -3.26 4.36 3.77
N ALA A 17 -2.53 4.86 2.77
CA ALA A 17 -1.09 5.07 2.88
C ALA A 17 -0.74 6.08 3.98
N ILE A 18 -1.48 7.19 4.08
CA ILE A 18 -1.32 8.15 5.17
C ILE A 18 -1.64 7.50 6.52
N GLY A 19 -2.77 6.80 6.63
CA GLY A 19 -3.19 6.16 7.87
C GLY A 19 -2.16 5.15 8.39
N ILE A 20 -1.72 4.24 7.53
CA ILE A 20 -0.69 3.23 7.84
C ILE A 20 0.65 3.92 8.18
N GLY A 21 1.03 4.94 7.41
CA GLY A 21 2.30 5.64 7.62
C GLY A 21 2.32 6.40 8.95
N LEU A 22 1.22 7.06 9.30
CA LEU A 22 1.07 7.76 10.57
C LEU A 22 0.98 6.80 11.76
N SER A 23 0.26 5.68 11.62
CA SER A 23 0.19 4.68 12.69
C SER A 23 1.57 4.07 12.95
N MET A 24 2.31 3.73 11.89
CA MET A 24 3.68 3.23 11.99
C MET A 24 4.60 4.26 12.65
N LEU A 25 4.50 5.53 12.24
CA LEU A 25 5.32 6.61 12.78
C LEU A 25 5.07 6.87 14.27
N LEU A 26 3.81 6.85 14.70
CA LEU A 26 3.40 7.23 16.05
C LEU A 26 3.37 6.03 17.00
N LEU A 27 2.72 4.95 16.61
CA LEU A 27 2.47 3.76 17.44
C LEU A 27 3.58 2.71 17.34
N GLY A 28 4.38 2.76 16.26
CA GLY A 28 5.41 1.77 15.99
C GLY A 28 4.91 0.60 15.15
N SER A 29 5.88 -0.22 14.77
CA SER A 29 5.73 -1.28 13.79
C SER A 29 5.05 -2.53 14.29
N ASP A 30 5.34 -2.92 15.54
CA ASP A 30 4.65 -4.03 16.19
C ASP A 30 3.16 -3.72 16.40
N ALA A 31 2.83 -2.62 17.08
CA ALA A 31 1.43 -2.25 17.34
C ALA A 31 0.61 -2.08 16.04
N THR A 32 1.18 -1.43 15.02
CA THR A 32 0.53 -1.29 13.71
C THR A 32 0.34 -2.65 13.04
N GLY A 33 1.38 -3.49 13.03
CA GLY A 33 1.33 -4.82 12.42
C GLY A 33 0.29 -5.72 13.10
N GLN A 34 0.29 -5.77 14.43
CA GLN A 34 -0.66 -6.58 15.21
C GLN A 34 -2.11 -6.16 14.99
N PHE A 35 -2.38 -4.85 14.88
CA PHE A 35 -3.72 -4.37 14.55
C PHE A 35 -4.22 -4.95 13.22
N PHE A 36 -3.41 -4.88 12.15
CA PHE A 36 -3.80 -5.45 10.86
C PHE A 36 -3.79 -6.98 10.84
N ALA A 37 -2.89 -7.62 11.58
CA ALA A 37 -2.88 -9.07 11.75
C ALA A 37 -4.17 -9.54 12.42
N ALA A 38 -4.64 -8.85 13.47
CA ALA A 38 -5.90 -9.15 14.14
C ALA A 38 -7.11 -9.04 13.20
N LEU A 39 -7.14 -8.04 12.32
CA LEU A 39 -8.19 -7.91 11.30
C LEU A 39 -8.23 -9.09 10.34
N ILE A 40 -7.07 -9.59 9.92
CA ILE A 40 -6.98 -10.74 9.00
C ILE A 40 -7.30 -12.04 9.73
N ASN A 41 -6.76 -12.21 10.94
CA ASN A 41 -6.98 -13.39 11.77
C ASN A 41 -8.47 -13.61 12.09
N PHE A 42 -9.28 -12.55 12.13
CA PHE A 42 -10.73 -12.66 12.23
C PHE A 42 -11.37 -13.50 11.10
N PHE A 43 -10.77 -13.50 9.91
CA PHE A 43 -11.26 -14.25 8.74
C PHE A 43 -10.52 -15.56 8.49
N LEU A 44 -9.41 -15.82 9.19
CA LEU A 44 -8.62 -17.03 9.02
C LEU A 44 -9.06 -18.12 9.99
N SER A 45 -9.09 -19.36 9.51
CA SER A 45 -9.41 -20.53 10.35
C SER A 45 -8.28 -20.90 11.32
N ASP A 46 -7.04 -20.53 10.99
CA ASP A 46 -5.84 -20.76 11.80
C ASP A 46 -5.08 -19.44 11.97
N PRO A 47 -5.37 -18.67 13.03
CA PRO A 47 -4.71 -17.39 13.30
C PRO A 47 -3.21 -17.55 13.52
N GLN A 48 -2.42 -16.69 12.87
CA GLN A 48 -0.97 -16.65 13.08
C GLN A 48 -0.59 -15.40 13.88
N GLU A 49 0.36 -15.54 14.79
CA GLU A 49 0.95 -14.38 15.47
C GLU A 49 1.96 -13.71 14.55
N LEU A 50 1.95 -12.37 14.56
CA LEU A 50 2.94 -11.60 13.83
C LEU A 50 4.19 -11.45 14.69
N GLU A 51 5.31 -12.03 14.26
CA GLU A 51 6.58 -11.96 14.99
C GLU A 51 7.61 -11.04 14.30
N GLY A 52 8.67 -10.66 15.03
CA GLY A 52 9.85 -9.96 14.49
C GLY A 52 9.71 -8.45 14.29
N MET A 53 8.51 -7.90 14.42
CA MET A 53 8.24 -6.47 14.21
C MET A 53 8.75 -5.58 15.35
N SER A 54 8.86 -6.09 16.58
CA SER A 54 9.27 -5.31 17.77
C SER A 54 10.79 -5.12 17.91
N SER A 55 11.60 -5.69 17.02
CA SER A 55 13.05 -5.49 17.00
C SER A 55 13.39 -4.00 16.85
N PRO A 56 14.30 -3.43 17.67
CA PRO A 56 14.66 -2.01 17.58
C PRO A 56 15.15 -1.58 16.19
N ASN A 57 15.84 -2.47 15.46
CA ASN A 57 16.31 -2.18 14.11
C ASN A 57 15.14 -2.11 13.12
N VAL A 58 14.21 -3.07 13.19
CA VAL A 58 13.02 -3.12 12.32
C VAL A 58 12.09 -1.95 12.62
N ASP A 59 11.84 -1.64 13.90
CA ASP A 59 10.96 -0.53 14.28
C ASP A 59 11.53 0.81 13.84
N SER A 60 12.82 1.06 14.09
CA SER A 60 13.49 2.29 13.66
C SER A 60 13.46 2.46 12.13
N GLU A 61 13.77 1.40 11.40
CA GLU A 61 13.76 1.40 9.93
C GLU A 61 12.35 1.64 9.36
N LEU A 62 11.33 1.00 9.91
CA LEU A 62 9.94 1.17 9.45
C LEU A 62 9.37 2.55 9.80
N ARG A 63 9.74 3.15 10.94
CA ARG A 63 9.39 4.55 11.25
C ARG A 63 10.05 5.53 10.31
N PHE A 64 11.29 5.27 9.90
CA PHE A 64 11.96 6.08 8.89
C PHE A 64 11.22 5.98 7.54
N TYR A 65 10.92 4.76 7.07
CA TYR A 65 10.22 4.57 5.80
C TYR A 65 8.78 5.07 5.82
N SER A 66 8.11 5.06 6.98
CA SER A 66 6.71 5.50 7.08
C SER A 66 6.52 6.97 6.71
N VAL A 67 7.53 7.82 6.88
CA VAL A 67 7.48 9.23 6.45
C VAL A 67 7.32 9.31 4.92
N PHE A 68 8.04 8.47 4.17
CA PHE A 68 7.90 8.38 2.72
C PHE A 68 6.55 7.79 2.33
N TRP A 69 6.01 6.87 3.14
CA TRP A 69 4.69 6.31 2.95
C TRP A 69 3.58 7.36 3.11
N VAL A 70 3.69 8.22 4.12
CA VAL A 70 2.80 9.38 4.29
C VAL A 70 2.92 10.34 3.11
N ALA A 71 4.15 10.67 2.69
CA ALA A 71 4.38 11.55 1.55
C ALA A 71 3.78 10.99 0.25
N TYR A 72 3.96 9.69 -0.01
CA TYR A 72 3.32 8.98 -1.12
C TYR A 72 1.79 9.14 -1.06
N GLY A 73 1.18 8.87 0.10
CA GLY A 73 -0.26 8.99 0.28
C GLY A 73 -0.79 10.41 0.06
N VAL A 74 -0.08 11.44 0.53
CA VAL A 74 -0.43 12.86 0.28
C VAL A 74 -0.42 13.20 -1.20
N ILE A 75 0.61 12.76 -1.93
CA ILE A 75 0.72 13.02 -3.36
C ILE A 75 -0.39 12.31 -4.14
N VAL A 76 -0.70 11.06 -3.78
CA VAL A 76 -1.81 10.29 -4.38
C VAL A 76 -3.17 10.92 -4.06
N LEU A 77 -3.41 11.38 -2.84
CA LEU A 77 -4.64 12.10 -2.48
C LEU A 77 -4.78 13.40 -3.27
N ARG A 78 -3.70 14.17 -3.42
CA ARG A 78 -3.72 15.39 -4.23
C ARG A 78 -4.08 15.07 -5.68
N ALA A 79 -3.53 13.98 -6.23
CA ALA A 79 -3.88 13.51 -7.56
C ALA A 79 -5.35 13.05 -7.67
N ALA A 80 -5.93 12.47 -6.62
CA ALA A 80 -7.35 12.15 -6.59
C ALA A 80 -8.24 13.41 -6.62
N SER A 81 -7.90 14.41 -5.78
CA SER A 81 -8.63 15.69 -5.66
C SER A 81 -8.62 16.49 -6.97
N SER A 82 -7.47 16.58 -7.63
CA SER A 82 -7.30 17.29 -8.90
C SER A 82 -6.94 16.32 -10.04
N LEU A 83 -7.77 15.29 -10.25
CA LEU A 83 -7.51 14.19 -11.18
C LEU A 83 -7.21 14.65 -12.61
N GLU A 84 -7.88 15.67 -13.13
CA GLU A 84 -7.71 16.06 -14.52
C GLU A 84 -6.33 16.65 -14.82
N GLU A 85 -5.80 17.43 -13.87
CA GLU A 85 -4.46 18.04 -13.93
C GLU A 85 -3.35 17.01 -13.69
N ASN A 86 -3.63 16.01 -12.83
CA ASN A 86 -2.64 15.05 -12.34
C ASN A 86 -2.74 13.66 -12.99
N LEU A 87 -3.61 13.49 -14.00
CA LEU A 87 -3.85 12.20 -14.64
C LEU A 87 -2.57 11.53 -15.16
N LYS A 88 -1.60 12.33 -15.64
CA LYS A 88 -0.30 11.87 -16.13
C LYS A 88 0.59 11.23 -15.05
N LEU A 89 0.31 11.48 -13.78
CA LEU A 89 1.10 10.94 -12.66
C LEU A 89 0.61 9.57 -12.19
N VAL A 90 -0.61 9.15 -12.58
CA VAL A 90 -1.19 7.86 -12.17
C VAL A 90 -0.29 6.67 -12.51
N PRO A 91 0.34 6.57 -13.71
CA PRO A 91 1.27 5.49 -14.00
C PRO A 91 2.51 5.49 -13.09
N ILE A 92 3.00 6.67 -12.69
CA ILE A 92 4.17 6.78 -11.81
C ILE A 92 3.84 6.23 -10.42
N PHE A 93 2.74 6.66 -9.81
CA PHE A 93 2.35 6.19 -8.48
C PHE A 93 1.97 4.71 -8.47
N SER A 94 1.36 4.23 -9.58
CA SER A 94 1.07 2.81 -9.77
C SER A 94 2.36 1.99 -9.89
N GLY A 95 3.33 2.47 -10.67
CA GLY A 95 4.64 1.84 -10.81
C GLY A 95 5.41 1.75 -9.50
N LEU A 96 5.40 2.81 -8.68
CA LEU A 96 6.03 2.80 -7.36
C LEU A 96 5.37 1.79 -6.42
N PHE A 97 4.03 1.73 -6.40
CA PHE A 97 3.31 0.77 -5.55
C PHE A 97 3.56 -0.68 -6.01
N PHE A 98 3.58 -0.92 -7.32
CA PHE A 98 3.94 -2.21 -7.90
C PHE A 98 5.37 -2.63 -7.56
N ALA A 99 6.32 -1.70 -7.62
CA ALA A 99 7.71 -1.98 -7.24
C ALA A 99 7.84 -2.39 -5.76
N GLY A 100 7.02 -1.81 -4.87
CA GLY A 100 6.91 -2.26 -3.47
C GLY A 100 6.46 -3.73 -3.36
N GLY A 101 5.43 -4.11 -4.11
CA GLY A 101 4.97 -5.50 -4.20
C GLY A 101 6.03 -6.45 -4.77
N ALA A 102 6.78 -6.01 -5.79
CA ALA A 102 7.91 -6.76 -6.34
C ALA A 102 9.04 -6.96 -5.32
N GLY A 103 9.30 -5.97 -4.46
CA GLY A 103 10.23 -6.10 -3.33
C GLY A 103 9.79 -7.18 -2.33
N ARG A 104 8.49 -7.23 -2.00
CA ARG A 104 7.94 -8.32 -1.17
C ARG A 104 8.06 -9.68 -1.83
N LEU A 105 7.80 -9.76 -3.14
CA LEU A 105 7.94 -10.99 -3.90
C LEU A 105 9.39 -11.50 -3.92
N LEU A 106 10.36 -10.59 -4.08
CA LEU A 106 11.77 -10.93 -3.99
C LEU A 106 12.12 -11.49 -2.61
N SER A 107 11.64 -10.85 -1.54
CA SER A 107 11.82 -11.35 -0.16
C SER A 107 11.21 -12.75 0.04
N LEU A 108 10.01 -13.00 -0.50
CA LEU A 108 9.38 -14.32 -0.47
C LEU A 108 10.28 -15.38 -1.13
N MET A 109 10.90 -15.04 -2.25
CA MET A 109 11.78 -15.95 -3.01
C MET A 109 13.14 -16.19 -2.35
N THR A 110 13.67 -15.23 -1.60
CA THR A 110 15.03 -15.29 -1.06
C THR A 110 15.10 -15.61 0.42
N LEU A 111 14.11 -15.20 1.22
CA LEU A 111 14.06 -15.37 2.67
C LEU A 111 12.95 -16.32 3.14
N GLY A 112 11.96 -16.59 2.29
CA GLY A 112 10.87 -17.53 2.58
C GLY A 112 9.54 -16.84 2.91
N HIS A 113 8.60 -17.61 3.44
CA HIS A 113 7.20 -17.20 3.55
C HIS A 113 6.98 -16.19 4.69
N PRO A 114 6.53 -14.96 4.40
CA PRO A 114 6.15 -14.01 5.43
C PRO A 114 4.74 -14.34 5.97
N HIS A 115 4.38 -13.68 7.08
CA HIS A 115 3.04 -13.76 7.66
C HIS A 115 1.93 -13.48 6.61
N PRO A 116 0.76 -14.14 6.67
CA PRO A 116 -0.35 -13.98 5.71
C PRO A 116 -0.77 -12.52 5.45
N LEU A 117 -0.65 -11.64 6.45
CA LEU A 117 -0.80 -10.20 6.29
C LEU A 117 0.04 -9.64 5.15
N PHE A 118 1.33 -9.96 5.11
CA PHE A 118 2.23 -9.43 4.09
C PHE A 118 2.02 -10.09 2.72
N ILE A 119 1.51 -11.33 2.68
CA ILE A 119 1.05 -11.94 1.43
C ILE A 119 -0.15 -11.18 0.86
N LEU A 120 -1.14 -10.86 1.70
CA LEU A 120 -2.31 -10.08 1.27
C LEU A 120 -1.88 -8.70 0.76
N LEU A 121 -1.01 -8.01 1.51
CA LEU A 121 -0.47 -6.70 1.09
C LEU A 121 0.29 -6.80 -0.23
N MET A 122 1.13 -7.82 -0.42
CA MET A 122 1.84 -8.06 -1.67
C MET A 122 0.88 -8.26 -2.84
N ILE A 123 -0.21 -9.04 -2.66
CA ILE A 123 -1.22 -9.22 -3.71
C ILE A 123 -1.86 -7.87 -4.07
N VAL A 124 -2.24 -7.07 -3.07
CA VAL A 124 -2.82 -5.73 -3.29
C VAL A 124 -1.83 -4.84 -4.06
N GLU A 125 -0.56 -4.86 -3.69
CA GLU A 125 0.50 -4.07 -4.32
C GLU A 125 0.81 -4.48 -5.74
N LEU A 126 0.64 -5.75 -6.10
CA LEU A 126 0.86 -6.23 -7.46
C LEU A 126 -0.38 -6.05 -8.35
N VAL A 127 -1.58 -6.19 -7.79
CA VAL A 127 -2.84 -6.20 -8.58
C VAL A 127 -3.46 -4.80 -8.70
N LEU A 128 -3.52 -4.02 -7.62
CA LEU A 128 -4.17 -2.70 -7.64
C LEU A 128 -3.52 -1.75 -8.66
N PRO A 129 -2.18 -1.64 -8.78
CA PRO A 129 -1.56 -0.83 -9.82
C PRO A 129 -1.99 -1.16 -11.24
N LEU A 130 -2.17 -2.44 -11.55
CA LEU A 130 -2.59 -2.88 -12.89
C LEU A 130 -4.01 -2.42 -13.18
N LEU A 131 -4.90 -2.48 -12.18
CA LEU A 131 -6.25 -1.92 -12.27
C LEU A 131 -6.20 -0.39 -12.49
N LEU A 132 -5.37 0.34 -11.72
CA LEU A 132 -5.23 1.79 -11.86
C LEU A 132 -4.73 2.18 -13.26
N ILE A 133 -3.74 1.45 -13.80
CA ILE A 133 -3.22 1.65 -15.15
C ILE A 133 -4.30 1.36 -16.21
N ALA A 134 -5.08 0.29 -16.04
CA ALA A 134 -6.17 -0.03 -16.96
C ALA A 134 -7.25 1.07 -16.98
N LEU A 135 -7.65 1.57 -15.82
CA LEU A 135 -8.60 2.68 -15.70
C LEU A 135 -8.04 3.97 -16.32
N TRP A 136 -6.77 4.29 -16.05
CA TRP A 136 -6.08 5.43 -16.65
C TRP A 136 -6.02 5.35 -18.18
N ALA A 137 -5.66 4.19 -18.73
CA ALA A 137 -5.63 3.95 -20.17
C ALA A 137 -7.03 4.10 -20.79
N GLY A 138 -8.07 3.61 -20.10
CA GLY A 138 -9.46 3.78 -20.51
C GLY A 138 -9.90 5.24 -20.60
N ILE A 139 -9.43 6.10 -19.69
CA ILE A 139 -9.72 7.55 -19.73
C ILE A 139 -8.99 8.22 -20.90
N ASN A 140 -7.72 7.87 -21.14
CA ASN A 140 -6.94 8.48 -22.22
C ASN A 140 -7.43 8.08 -23.61
N ARG A 141 -8.01 6.89 -23.78
CA ARG A 141 -8.62 6.47 -25.06
C ARG A 141 -9.93 7.19 -25.39
N GLN A 142 -10.54 7.87 -24.42
CA GLN A 142 -11.79 8.62 -24.59
C GLN A 142 -11.56 10.13 -24.83
N ARG A 143 -10.31 10.58 -24.80
CA ARG A 143 -9.90 11.94 -25.16
C ARG A 143 -9.49 11.99 -26.62
#